data_AF-A0A5B9Y7P6-F1
#
_entry.id   AF-A0A5B9Y7P6-F1
#
_cell.length_a   1.000
_cell.length_b   1.000
_cell.length_c   1.000
_cell.angle_alpha   90.00
_cell.angle_beta   90.00
_cell.angle_gamma   90.00
#
_symmetry.space_group_name_H-M   'P 1'
#
loop_
_entity.id
_entity.type
_entity.pdbx_description
1 polymer ?
#
loop_
_entity_poly.entity_id
_entity_poly.type
_entity_poly.pdbx_seq_one_letter_code
_entity_poly.pdbx_strand_id
1 'polypeptide(L)'
;MKKILQLLGSFTIAASSSSLAVSCGEPKMGFATLPEVSNIFVGDNGKQVKYKIWDSYASTNYFLLMSEYEVYIKKDSKETKLTDDYIIKNGDVIHIKVLDTEFRRFADTEFQIFDTRADLSKLKLSFDEEIRYTDLKRMISDKIYDLNPRFFSESDFIVLVDGENSDRFNYMSGYIVDGAVIEVKASEDSRALTGSYKTTYTIKKLDISNINIKIKAFLDIERVRIAIKNELPNYYGNVSIIVYRGNDQVVFDSKYVSKPGDEFLIEAISGNTLYENKVKTTVMPGDLSEFKLSPTIMAGTKKQDVKAELLKSLNEQLKKADVDLILNDSDINIDLTNAPDYIKKTQALNKLIVKNENIETLELDVNITSFDDYNAFNIKIGSYKEVLDAANVQLKNEVPFLDIYKDFDVFREVSKNNQLVLEPLLPTDTLELADTLQLLGKRNSDYVDEGKALYLIAILDY
;
A
#
# COMPACT_ATOMS: atom_id res chain seq x y z
N MET A 1 80.85 -11.13 -39.71
CA MET A 1 80.17 -11.92 -38.65
C MET A 1 79.06 -12.74 -39.29
N LYS A 2 79.00 -14.06 -39.03
CA LYS A 2 78.20 -15.02 -39.83
C LYS A 2 77.28 -15.90 -38.97
N LYS A 3 76.80 -15.36 -37.83
CA LYS A 3 76.10 -16.13 -36.76
C LYS A 3 74.88 -15.46 -36.10
N ILE A 4 74.36 -14.34 -36.64
CA ILE A 4 73.05 -13.78 -36.22
C ILE A 4 72.13 -13.78 -37.45
N LEU A 5 71.89 -14.97 -37.97
CA LEU A 5 71.05 -15.23 -39.15
C LEU A 5 70.32 -16.59 -39.02
N GLN A 6 70.08 -17.02 -37.77
CA GLN A 6 69.53 -18.34 -37.43
C GLN A 6 68.42 -18.30 -36.37
N LEU A 7 67.89 -17.10 -36.03
CA LEU A 7 66.75 -16.92 -35.14
C LEU A 7 65.64 -16.04 -35.77
N LEU A 8 65.43 -16.22 -37.08
CA LEU A 8 64.16 -15.88 -37.78
C LEU A 8 63.31 -17.14 -37.99
N GLY A 9 63.40 -18.09 -37.06
CA GLY A 9 62.88 -19.45 -37.17
C GLY A 9 61.71 -19.80 -36.25
N SER A 10 60.91 -18.81 -35.83
CA SER A 10 59.70 -19.02 -35.03
C SER A 10 58.59 -18.02 -35.41
N PHE A 11 57.69 -18.46 -36.29
CA PHE A 11 56.30 -18.00 -36.45
C PHE A 11 55.99 -16.53 -36.81
N THR A 12 56.17 -16.21 -38.09
CA THR A 12 55.09 -15.66 -38.93
C THR A 12 54.07 -16.81 -39.19
N ILE A 13 52.75 -16.69 -39.44
CA ILE A 13 51.94 -15.72 -40.20
C ILE A 13 50.47 -15.76 -39.71
N ALA A 14 49.83 -14.59 -39.55
CA ALA A 14 48.44 -14.24 -39.90
C ALA A 14 48.11 -12.85 -39.31
N ALA A 15 47.52 -11.85 -39.97
CA ALA A 15 47.30 -11.53 -41.38
C ALA A 15 47.02 -9.99 -41.44
N SER A 16 47.09 -9.23 -42.55
CA SER A 16 47.28 -9.55 -43.97
C SER A 16 48.04 -8.40 -44.70
N SER A 17 48.21 -8.56 -46.01
CA SER A 17 48.77 -7.61 -46.98
C SER A 17 48.20 -6.18 -47.00
N SER A 18 49.09 -5.18 -47.10
CA SER A 18 49.00 -4.18 -48.16
C SER A 18 50.41 -3.84 -48.68
N SER A 19 50.53 -3.65 -49.99
CA SER A 19 51.78 -3.53 -50.72
C SER A 19 52.36 -2.12 -50.69
N LEU A 20 53.69 -2.00 -50.57
CA LEU A 20 54.44 -0.79 -50.92
C LEU A 20 54.24 -0.43 -52.40
N ALA A 21 53.28 0.45 -52.69
CA ALA A 21 53.17 1.12 -53.97
C ALA A 21 54.14 2.31 -53.99
N VAL A 22 55.31 2.13 -54.60
CA VAL A 22 56.22 3.26 -54.90
C VAL A 22 55.59 4.07 -56.04
N SER A 23 54.77 5.05 -55.68
CA SER A 23 54.27 6.05 -56.61
C SER A 23 55.31 7.15 -56.76
N CYS A 24 56.12 7.08 -57.82
CA CYS A 24 56.84 8.25 -58.34
C CYS A 24 55.84 9.16 -59.08
N GLY A 25 54.86 9.70 -58.34
CA GLY A 25 53.96 10.72 -58.81
C GLY A 25 54.57 12.10 -58.62
N GLU A 26 54.62 12.90 -59.67
CA GLU A 26 54.89 14.33 -59.55
C GLU A 26 53.85 14.97 -58.61
N PRO A 27 54.24 15.79 -57.63
CA PRO A 27 53.29 16.46 -56.76
C PRO A 27 52.54 17.53 -57.56
N LYS A 28 51.36 17.18 -58.07
CA LYS A 28 50.39 18.17 -58.57
C LYS A 28 50.10 19.14 -57.43
N MET A 29 50.38 20.44 -57.67
CA MET A 29 50.23 21.47 -56.64
C MET A 29 48.78 21.56 -56.15
N GLY A 30 48.57 21.04 -54.94
CA GLY A 30 47.44 21.31 -54.07
C GLY A 30 47.96 21.19 -52.64
N PHE A 31 47.70 22.19 -51.80
CA PHE A 31 48.11 22.15 -50.40
C PHE A 31 47.32 21.05 -49.69
N ALA A 32 48.01 20.11 -49.04
CA ALA A 32 47.37 19.23 -48.08
C ALA A 32 47.24 19.99 -46.76
N THR A 33 46.01 20.19 -46.29
CA THR A 33 45.76 20.60 -44.90
C THR A 33 46.17 19.46 -43.97
N LEU A 34 46.74 19.78 -42.82
CA LEU A 34 47.08 18.79 -41.80
C LEU A 34 45.80 18.10 -41.30
N PRO A 35 45.89 16.84 -40.81
CA PRO A 35 44.73 16.15 -40.23
C PRO A 35 44.21 16.88 -38.98
N GLU A 36 42.90 16.83 -38.76
CA GLU A 36 42.27 17.36 -37.55
C GLU A 36 42.71 16.55 -36.32
N VAL A 37 43.48 17.16 -35.42
CA VAL A 37 43.98 16.52 -34.19
C VAL A 37 42.87 16.49 -33.12
N SER A 38 41.90 15.62 -33.36
CA SER A 38 40.61 15.52 -32.63
C SER A 38 40.69 14.91 -31.22
N ASN A 39 41.87 14.57 -30.73
CA ASN A 39 42.09 13.91 -29.43
C ASN A 39 42.73 14.82 -28.36
N ILE A 40 42.86 16.12 -28.62
CA ILE A 40 43.29 17.12 -27.62
C ILE A 40 42.07 17.64 -26.87
N PHE A 41 42.15 17.62 -25.54
CA PHE A 41 41.05 17.98 -24.65
C PHE A 41 41.47 19.04 -23.63
N VAL A 42 40.48 19.73 -23.06
CA VAL A 42 40.68 20.58 -21.88
C VAL A 42 41.31 19.74 -20.76
N GLY A 43 42.36 20.26 -20.14
CA GLY A 43 43.14 19.56 -19.11
C GLY A 43 44.36 18.78 -19.62
N ASP A 44 44.57 18.60 -20.93
CA ASP A 44 45.87 18.15 -21.43
C ASP A 44 46.95 19.21 -21.13
N ASN A 45 48.19 18.77 -20.87
CA ASN A 45 49.34 19.67 -20.82
C ASN A 45 50.03 19.80 -22.20
N GLY A 46 50.81 20.87 -22.39
CA GLY A 46 51.43 21.15 -23.68
C GLY A 46 52.38 20.07 -24.20
N LYS A 47 52.99 19.28 -23.31
CA LYS A 47 53.77 18.09 -23.67
C LYS A 47 52.89 16.97 -24.24
N GLN A 48 51.74 16.68 -23.62
CA GLN A 48 50.76 15.73 -24.12
C GLN A 48 50.18 16.17 -25.47
N VAL A 49 49.89 17.46 -25.63
CA VAL A 49 49.43 18.06 -26.90
C VAL A 49 50.45 17.82 -28.03
N LYS A 50 51.72 18.18 -27.81
CA LYS A 50 52.79 17.96 -28.80
C LYS A 50 52.94 16.49 -29.19
N TYR A 51 52.84 15.59 -28.21
CA TYR A 51 52.89 14.14 -28.45
C TYR A 51 51.70 13.64 -29.27
N LYS A 52 50.48 14.06 -28.93
CA LYS A 52 49.25 13.71 -29.68
C LYS A 52 49.27 14.20 -31.13
N ILE A 53 49.78 15.41 -31.36
CA ILE A 53 50.00 15.97 -32.71
C ILE A 53 50.96 15.07 -33.50
N TRP A 54 52.11 14.72 -32.92
CA TRP A 54 53.10 13.86 -33.56
C TRP A 54 52.55 12.45 -33.88
N ASP A 55 51.84 11.84 -32.93
CA ASP A 55 51.21 10.52 -33.09
C ASP A 55 50.12 10.53 -34.20
N SER A 56 49.35 11.62 -34.31
CA SER A 56 48.41 11.83 -35.41
C SER A 56 49.10 11.92 -36.78
N TYR A 57 50.30 12.51 -36.87
CA TYR A 57 51.07 12.55 -38.12
C TYR A 57 51.65 11.17 -38.47
N ALA A 58 52.26 10.50 -37.50
CA ALA A 58 52.83 9.17 -37.67
C ALA A 58 51.78 8.13 -38.14
N SER A 59 50.60 8.12 -37.50
CA SER A 59 49.50 7.21 -37.85
C SER A 59 48.85 7.50 -39.21
N THR A 60 48.92 8.75 -39.69
CA THR A 60 48.33 9.16 -40.99
C THR A 60 49.36 9.13 -42.14
N ASN A 61 50.58 8.61 -41.91
CA ASN A 61 51.71 8.61 -42.86
C ASN A 61 52.15 10.01 -43.34
N TYR A 62 51.96 11.04 -42.50
CA TYR A 62 52.57 12.36 -42.71
C TYR A 62 54.00 12.31 -42.16
N PHE A 63 54.99 12.48 -43.04
CA PHE A 63 56.42 12.45 -42.68
C PHE A 63 56.89 13.76 -42.04
N LEU A 64 56.29 14.15 -40.90
CA LEU A 64 56.69 15.33 -40.12
C LEU A 64 57.32 14.91 -38.79
N LEU A 65 58.57 15.32 -38.57
CA LEU A 65 59.31 15.17 -37.33
C LEU A 65 58.97 16.30 -36.34
N MET A 66 59.19 16.06 -35.04
CA MET A 66 58.98 17.08 -33.99
C MET A 66 59.85 18.35 -34.15
N SER A 67 60.89 18.32 -34.98
CA SER A 67 61.75 19.47 -35.32
C SER A 67 61.24 20.30 -36.49
N GLU A 68 60.23 19.80 -37.23
CA GLU A 68 59.75 20.38 -38.49
C GLU A 68 58.44 21.19 -38.31
N TYR A 69 57.97 21.33 -37.07
CA TYR A 69 56.84 22.17 -36.71
C TYR A 69 57.01 22.80 -35.32
N GLU A 70 56.30 23.90 -35.09
CA GLU A 70 56.14 24.52 -33.77
C GLU A 70 54.66 24.59 -33.40
N VAL A 71 54.36 24.35 -32.13
CA VAL A 71 53.00 24.47 -31.59
C VAL A 71 52.91 25.75 -30.77
N TYR A 72 51.87 26.52 -31.03
CA TYR A 72 51.58 27.80 -30.41
C TYR A 72 50.15 27.81 -29.85
N ILE A 73 49.93 28.69 -28.88
CA ILE A 73 48.61 29.09 -28.42
C ILE A 73 48.34 30.50 -28.94
N LYS A 74 47.17 30.68 -29.53
CA LYS A 74 46.68 31.96 -30.03
C LYS A 74 45.56 32.47 -29.12
N LYS A 75 45.75 33.66 -28.54
CA LYS A 75 44.76 34.36 -27.69
C LYS A 75 44.75 35.83 -28.05
N ASP A 76 43.56 36.38 -28.31
CA ASP A 76 43.36 37.80 -28.66
C ASP A 76 44.33 38.29 -29.76
N SER A 77 44.49 37.48 -30.81
CA SER A 77 45.43 37.66 -31.92
C SER A 77 46.93 37.72 -31.54
N LYS A 78 47.31 37.38 -30.31
CA LYS A 78 48.70 37.15 -29.90
C LYS A 78 49.03 35.67 -29.95
N GLU A 79 50.18 35.35 -30.52
CA GLU A 79 50.71 34.00 -30.65
C GLU A 79 51.84 33.79 -29.62
N THR A 80 51.75 32.73 -28.82
CA THR A 80 52.77 32.36 -27.82
C THR A 80 53.14 30.89 -27.97
N LYS A 81 54.43 30.55 -27.98
CA LYS A 81 54.87 29.16 -28.14
C LYS A 81 54.39 28.30 -26.97
N LEU A 82 53.78 27.15 -27.28
CA LEU A 82 53.24 26.22 -26.29
C LEU A 82 54.38 25.64 -25.42
N THR A 83 54.37 25.93 -24.13
CA THR A 83 55.28 25.32 -23.16
C THR A 83 54.77 23.95 -22.73
N ASP A 84 55.65 23.07 -22.25
CA ASP A 84 55.31 21.67 -21.92
C ASP A 84 54.35 21.54 -20.73
N ASP A 85 54.37 22.53 -19.83
CA ASP A 85 53.61 22.65 -18.59
C ASP A 85 52.28 23.41 -18.72
N TYR A 86 52.04 24.08 -19.84
CA TYR A 86 50.79 24.82 -20.05
C TYR A 86 49.59 23.86 -20.09
N ILE A 87 48.57 24.12 -19.27
CA ILE A 87 47.31 23.34 -19.24
C ILE A 87 46.29 23.94 -20.22
N ILE A 88 45.84 23.14 -21.17
CA ILE A 88 44.83 23.50 -22.18
C ILE A 88 43.49 23.85 -21.51
N LYS A 89 42.95 25.02 -21.88
CA LYS A 89 41.66 25.53 -21.40
C LYS A 89 40.62 25.60 -22.51
N ASN A 90 39.35 25.65 -22.13
CA ASN A 90 38.25 25.90 -23.06
C ASN A 90 38.45 27.21 -23.82
N GLY A 91 38.21 27.20 -25.13
CA GLY A 91 38.37 28.35 -26.02
C GLY A 91 39.81 28.63 -26.47
N ASP A 92 40.82 27.95 -25.92
CA ASP A 92 42.20 28.06 -26.39
C ASP A 92 42.29 27.63 -27.87
N VAL A 93 42.99 28.39 -28.70
CA VAL A 93 43.25 28.04 -30.10
C VAL A 93 44.68 27.51 -30.21
N ILE A 94 44.81 26.25 -30.63
CA ILE A 94 46.09 25.63 -30.95
C ILE A 94 46.42 25.95 -32.40
N HIS A 95 47.55 26.61 -32.60
CA HIS A 95 48.13 26.86 -33.91
C HIS A 95 49.35 25.96 -34.10
N ILE A 96 49.35 25.17 -35.16
CA ILE A 96 50.49 24.33 -35.56
C ILE A 96 51.10 24.96 -36.80
N LYS A 97 52.34 25.42 -36.65
CA LYS A 97 53.11 26.11 -37.68
C LYS A 97 54.16 25.17 -38.24
N VAL A 98 54.21 25.00 -39.56
CA VAL A 98 55.21 24.15 -40.23
C VAL A 98 56.48 24.95 -40.48
N LEU A 99 57.64 24.39 -40.12
CA LEU A 99 58.96 25.03 -40.26
C LEU A 99 59.69 24.66 -41.55
N ASP A 100 59.39 23.53 -42.20
CA ASP A 100 60.05 23.13 -43.44
C ASP A 100 59.65 24.06 -44.62
N THR A 101 60.56 24.98 -44.94
CA THR A 101 60.42 25.91 -46.06
C THR A 101 60.91 25.37 -47.41
N GLU A 102 61.65 24.25 -47.43
CA GLU A 102 62.23 23.70 -48.65
C GLU A 102 61.22 22.84 -49.43
N PHE A 103 60.23 22.22 -48.75
CA PHE A 103 59.15 21.46 -49.39
C PHE A 103 57.75 21.90 -48.92
N ARG A 104 57.18 22.93 -49.56
CA ARG A 104 55.85 23.54 -49.30
C ARG A 104 54.64 22.61 -49.52
N ARG A 105 54.55 21.47 -48.83
CA ARG A 105 53.50 20.45 -49.02
C ARG A 105 52.31 20.62 -48.07
N PHE A 106 52.54 21.20 -46.90
CA PHE A 106 51.55 21.34 -45.83
C PHE A 106 51.35 22.81 -45.47
N ALA A 107 50.12 23.15 -45.07
CA ALA A 107 49.78 24.48 -44.57
C ALA A 107 49.67 24.46 -43.04
N ASP A 108 49.96 25.61 -42.43
CA ASP A 108 49.68 25.86 -41.00
C ASP A 108 48.21 25.57 -40.68
N THR A 109 47.93 25.11 -39.46
CA THR A 109 46.58 24.68 -39.06
C THR A 109 46.21 25.22 -37.70
N GLU A 110 45.00 25.78 -37.57
CA GLU A 110 44.42 26.26 -36.33
C GLU A 110 43.16 25.48 -35.98
N PHE A 111 43.01 25.10 -34.71
CA PHE A 111 41.75 24.56 -34.18
C PHE A 111 41.50 25.07 -32.77
N GLN A 112 40.23 25.34 -32.47
CA GLN A 112 39.77 25.78 -31.16
C GLN A 112 39.42 24.57 -30.29
N ILE A 113 39.88 24.57 -29.05
CA ILE A 113 39.52 23.58 -28.06
C ILE A 113 38.16 23.93 -27.45
N PHE A 114 37.21 23.01 -27.53
CA PHE A 114 35.91 23.12 -26.89
C PHE A 114 35.84 22.18 -25.68
N ASP A 115 35.31 22.67 -24.55
CA ASP A 115 35.02 21.81 -23.41
C ASP A 115 33.81 20.91 -23.70
N THR A 116 34.06 19.62 -23.89
CA THR A 116 33.02 18.61 -24.13
C THR A 116 32.62 17.85 -22.86
N ARG A 117 33.06 18.30 -21.69
CA ARG A 117 32.69 17.72 -20.39
C ARG A 117 31.28 18.16 -20.01
N ALA A 118 30.58 17.33 -19.23
CA ALA A 118 29.27 17.68 -18.74
C ALA A 118 29.38 18.65 -17.56
N ASP A 119 28.65 19.76 -17.67
CA ASP A 119 28.61 20.81 -16.66
C ASP A 119 27.61 20.44 -15.55
N LEU A 120 28.14 20.17 -14.36
CA LEU A 120 27.38 19.82 -13.16
C LEU A 120 26.45 20.94 -12.69
N SER A 121 26.62 22.20 -13.13
CA SER A 121 25.67 23.28 -12.80
C SER A 121 24.23 22.99 -13.25
N LYS A 122 24.06 22.05 -14.20
CA LYS A 122 22.79 21.58 -14.76
C LYS A 122 22.17 20.41 -14.00
N LEU A 123 22.89 19.81 -13.03
CA LEU A 123 22.38 18.76 -12.17
C LEU A 123 21.14 19.24 -11.41
N LYS A 124 20.20 18.33 -11.14
CA LYS A 124 19.04 18.59 -10.29
C LYS A 124 18.81 17.40 -9.37
N LEU A 125 18.81 17.65 -8.07
CA LEU A 125 18.48 16.66 -7.05
C LEU A 125 17.14 17.02 -6.41
N SER A 126 16.30 16.02 -6.20
CA SER A 126 15.06 16.10 -5.42
C SER A 126 15.06 14.96 -4.40
N PHE A 127 14.49 15.22 -3.22
CA PHE A 127 14.58 14.33 -2.07
C PHE A 127 13.17 14.05 -1.54
N ASP A 128 12.63 12.89 -1.90
CA ASP A 128 11.27 12.48 -1.56
C ASP A 128 11.22 11.56 -0.31
N GLU A 129 12.38 11.18 0.24
CA GLU A 129 12.52 10.35 1.45
C GLU A 129 13.83 10.65 2.23
N GLU A 130 13.95 10.06 3.43
CA GLU A 130 15.15 10.13 4.27
C GLU A 130 16.32 9.34 3.65
N ILE A 131 17.40 10.04 3.26
CA ILE A 131 18.57 9.43 2.61
C ILE A 131 19.69 9.20 3.62
N ARG A 132 20.30 8.01 3.58
CA ARG A 132 21.52 7.69 4.33
C ARG A 132 22.75 8.28 3.64
N TYR A 133 23.74 8.68 4.42
CA TYR A 133 25.03 9.16 3.89
C TYR A 133 25.67 8.19 2.88
N THR A 134 25.54 6.88 3.12
CA THR A 134 26.02 5.80 2.24
C THR A 134 25.31 5.72 0.89
N ASP A 135 24.04 6.13 0.81
CA ASP A 135 23.22 6.02 -0.40
C ASP A 135 23.26 7.31 -1.25
N LEU A 136 23.63 8.44 -0.64
CA LEU A 136 23.74 9.75 -1.29
C LEU A 136 24.65 9.73 -2.53
N LYS A 137 25.85 9.15 -2.39
CA LYS A 137 26.84 9.12 -3.47
C LYS A 137 26.33 8.32 -4.68
N ARG A 138 25.66 7.18 -4.44
CA ARG A 138 25.02 6.37 -5.48
C ARG A 138 23.93 7.17 -6.21
N MET A 139 23.01 7.79 -5.46
CA MET A 139 21.93 8.59 -6.05
C MET A 139 22.47 9.76 -6.90
N ILE A 140 23.57 10.38 -6.48
CA ILE A 140 24.25 11.43 -7.25
C ILE A 140 24.93 10.85 -8.50
N SER A 141 25.61 9.70 -8.41
CA SER A 141 26.15 8.98 -9.59
C SER A 141 25.07 8.72 -10.63
N ASP A 142 23.91 8.19 -10.22
CA ASP A 142 22.79 7.90 -11.13
C ASP A 142 22.31 9.18 -11.85
N LYS A 143 22.22 10.31 -11.12
CA LYS A 143 21.82 11.61 -11.69
C LYS A 143 22.89 12.27 -12.55
N ILE A 144 24.18 11.98 -12.32
CA ILE A 144 25.28 12.40 -13.20
C ILE A 144 25.29 11.56 -14.49
N TYR A 145 24.93 10.27 -14.41
CA TYR A 145 24.80 9.41 -15.59
C TYR A 145 23.66 9.86 -16.51
N ASP A 146 22.51 10.27 -15.96
CA ASP A 146 21.42 10.91 -16.70
C ASP A 146 21.90 12.17 -17.46
N LEU A 147 22.81 12.96 -16.85
CA LEU A 147 23.38 14.18 -17.41
C LEU A 147 24.50 13.92 -18.45
N ASN A 148 25.25 12.83 -18.28
CA ASN A 148 26.36 12.44 -19.14
C ASN A 148 26.43 10.91 -19.29
N PRO A 149 25.79 10.32 -20.32
CA PRO A 149 25.83 8.88 -20.56
C PRO A 149 27.17 8.37 -21.11
N ARG A 150 28.24 9.19 -21.10
CA ARG A 150 29.62 8.73 -21.32
C ARG A 150 30.18 8.18 -20.01
N PHE A 151 31.12 7.23 -20.10
CA PHE A 151 31.81 6.71 -18.92
C PHE A 151 32.51 7.84 -18.14
N PHE A 152 32.05 8.07 -16.91
CA PHE A 152 32.75 8.79 -15.84
C PHE A 152 33.03 7.81 -14.69
N SER A 153 33.96 8.17 -13.81
CA SER A 153 34.31 7.42 -12.60
C SER A 153 33.77 8.13 -11.36
N GLU A 154 33.61 7.43 -10.24
CA GLU A 154 33.36 8.07 -8.93
C GLU A 154 34.47 9.03 -8.49
N SER A 155 35.66 8.95 -9.12
CA SER A 155 36.76 9.90 -8.90
C SER A 155 36.64 11.20 -9.72
N ASP A 156 35.73 11.28 -10.70
CA ASP A 156 35.51 12.49 -11.52
C ASP A 156 34.74 13.59 -10.77
N PHE A 157 34.17 13.29 -9.60
CA PHE A 157 33.44 14.26 -8.78
C PHE A 157 33.64 14.02 -7.29
N ILE A 158 33.35 15.06 -6.51
CA ILE A 158 33.39 15.06 -5.04
C ILE A 158 32.01 15.51 -4.56
N VAL A 159 31.43 14.77 -3.61
CA VAL A 159 30.21 15.17 -2.89
C VAL A 159 30.60 15.66 -1.51
N LEU A 160 30.06 16.81 -1.12
CA LEU A 160 30.21 17.41 0.19
C LEU A 160 28.84 17.55 0.85
N VAL A 161 28.74 17.28 2.15
CA VAL A 161 27.58 17.61 3.00
C VAL A 161 28.06 18.56 4.08
N ASP A 162 27.44 19.75 4.15
CA ASP A 162 27.83 20.87 5.01
C ASP A 162 29.32 21.26 4.91
N GLY A 163 29.92 21.01 3.74
CA GLY A 163 31.33 21.28 3.43
C GLY A 163 32.30 20.13 3.73
N GLU A 164 31.85 19.06 4.39
CA GLU A 164 32.65 17.85 4.63
C GLU A 164 32.46 16.81 3.52
N ASN A 165 33.54 16.14 3.11
CA ASN A 165 33.51 15.13 2.05
C ASN A 165 32.69 13.90 2.48
N SER A 166 31.70 13.52 1.66
CA SER A 166 30.78 12.42 1.93
C SER A 166 31.48 11.08 2.17
N ASP A 167 32.65 10.86 1.56
CA ASP A 167 33.41 9.62 1.73
C ASP A 167 33.88 9.40 3.18
N ARG A 168 33.93 10.45 4.02
CA ARG A 168 34.15 10.34 5.47
C ARG A 168 32.96 9.70 6.20
N PHE A 169 31.75 9.84 5.65
CA PHE A 169 30.51 9.34 6.23
C PHE A 169 30.17 7.91 5.78
N ASN A 170 30.98 7.29 4.90
CA ASN A 170 30.79 5.90 4.44
C ASN A 170 30.80 4.85 5.57
N TYR A 171 31.25 5.22 6.78
CA TYR A 171 31.23 4.37 7.98
C TYR A 171 30.23 4.82 9.06
N MET A 172 29.49 5.93 8.83
CA MET A 172 28.51 6.44 9.78
C MET A 172 27.13 5.87 9.47
N SER A 173 26.57 5.11 10.42
CA SER A 173 25.18 4.66 10.38
C SER A 173 24.24 5.83 10.70
N GLY A 174 24.00 6.70 9.73
CA GLY A 174 23.20 7.91 9.89
C GLY A 174 22.49 8.37 8.62
N TYR A 175 21.48 9.21 8.82
CA TYR A 175 20.70 9.89 7.78
C TYR A 175 21.17 11.33 7.62
N ILE A 176 21.01 11.89 6.42
CA ILE A 176 21.25 13.31 6.17
C ILE A 176 20.16 14.11 6.90
N VAL A 177 20.57 15.17 7.59
CA VAL A 177 19.66 16.01 8.37
C VAL A 177 18.95 17.00 7.44
N ASP A 178 17.64 17.16 7.60
CA ASP A 178 16.85 18.17 6.88
C ASP A 178 17.44 19.57 7.06
N GLY A 179 17.63 20.30 5.96
CA GLY A 179 18.33 21.59 5.92
C GLY A 179 19.85 21.51 5.66
N ALA A 180 20.47 20.32 5.65
CA ALA A 180 21.88 20.17 5.31
C ALA A 180 22.21 20.63 3.88
N VAL A 181 23.42 21.14 3.65
CA VAL A 181 23.84 21.67 2.35
C VAL A 181 24.63 20.62 1.57
N ILE A 182 24.07 20.13 0.47
CA ILE A 182 24.72 19.17 -0.45
C ILE A 182 25.38 19.94 -1.58
N GLU A 183 26.69 19.72 -1.78
CA GLU A 183 27.48 20.34 -2.84
C GLU A 183 28.20 19.25 -3.64
N VAL A 184 28.07 19.27 -4.97
CA VAL A 184 28.70 18.31 -5.89
C VAL A 184 29.65 19.08 -6.80
N LYS A 185 30.93 18.71 -6.83
CA LYS A 185 31.97 19.40 -7.62
C LYS A 185 32.64 18.42 -8.55
N ALA A 186 32.98 18.85 -9.77
CA ALA A 186 33.90 18.09 -10.60
C ALA A 186 35.29 18.10 -9.95
N SER A 187 35.98 16.96 -9.97
CA SER A 187 37.39 16.88 -9.58
C SER A 187 38.26 17.69 -10.53
N GLU A 188 39.35 18.29 -10.04
CA GLU A 188 40.22 19.17 -10.86
C GLU A 188 40.79 18.45 -12.10
N ASP A 189 41.14 17.17 -11.95
CA ASP A 189 41.64 16.30 -13.02
C ASP A 189 40.52 15.66 -13.88
N SER A 190 39.24 15.99 -13.66
CA SER A 190 38.13 15.32 -14.35
C SER A 190 38.14 15.60 -15.86
N ARG A 191 38.10 14.49 -16.62
CA ARG A 191 38.00 14.48 -18.08
C ARG A 191 36.57 14.30 -18.59
N ALA A 192 35.62 14.05 -17.70
CA ALA A 192 34.22 13.83 -18.03
C ALA A 192 33.29 14.94 -17.52
N LEU A 193 33.63 15.60 -16.41
CA LEU A 193 32.78 16.54 -15.68
C LEU A 193 33.47 17.91 -15.51
N THR A 194 32.66 18.96 -15.36
CA THR A 194 33.13 20.32 -15.06
C THR A 194 32.09 21.06 -14.19
N GLY A 195 32.50 22.16 -13.55
CA GLY A 195 31.61 22.98 -12.73
C GLY A 195 31.20 22.35 -11.40
N SER A 196 30.12 22.87 -10.81
CA SER A 196 29.57 22.42 -9.53
C SER A 196 28.07 22.66 -9.41
N TYR A 197 27.41 21.84 -8.59
CA TYR A 197 26.03 21.97 -8.15
C TYR A 197 25.97 22.17 -6.64
N LYS A 198 24.99 22.93 -6.16
CA LYS A 198 24.75 23.12 -4.74
C LYS A 198 23.25 23.22 -4.47
N THR A 199 22.77 22.47 -3.50
CA THR A 199 21.37 22.49 -3.06
C THR A 199 21.27 22.31 -1.55
N THR A 200 20.13 22.68 -0.99
CA THR A 200 19.75 22.29 0.37
C THR A 200 19.03 20.93 0.28
N TYR A 201 19.40 20.00 1.13
CA TYR A 201 18.62 18.79 1.39
C TYR A 201 17.34 19.21 2.11
N THR A 202 16.21 19.07 1.44
CA THR A 202 14.90 19.33 2.02
C THR A 202 14.02 18.15 1.69
N ILE A 203 13.61 17.41 2.71
CA ILE A 203 12.68 16.29 2.54
C ILE A 203 11.31 16.88 2.23
N LYS A 204 10.74 16.47 1.10
CA LYS A 204 9.39 16.90 0.74
C LYS A 204 8.38 16.26 1.69
N LYS A 205 7.79 17.05 2.59
CA LYS A 205 6.73 16.60 3.49
C LYS A 205 5.51 16.16 2.71
N LEU A 206 4.81 15.15 3.22
CA LEU A 206 3.52 14.73 2.70
C LEU A 206 2.43 15.67 3.22
N ASP A 207 1.83 16.44 2.32
CA ASP A 207 0.62 17.21 2.61
C ASP A 207 -0.56 16.26 2.87
N ILE A 208 -1.02 16.19 4.11
CA ILE A 208 -2.09 15.27 4.49
C ILE A 208 -3.49 15.80 4.17
N SER A 209 -3.63 17.06 3.72
CA SER A 209 -4.92 17.74 3.57
C SER A 209 -5.93 17.02 2.65
N ASN A 210 -5.44 16.20 1.72
CA ASN A 210 -6.24 15.48 0.71
C ASN A 210 -6.35 13.96 0.96
N ILE A 211 -5.83 13.46 2.09
CA ILE A 211 -5.85 12.01 2.41
C ILE A 211 -7.23 11.60 2.91
N ASN A 212 -7.76 10.48 2.41
CA ASN A 212 -9.13 10.02 2.73
C ASN A 212 -9.13 8.94 3.82
N ILE A 213 -9.15 9.36 5.07
CA ILE A 213 -9.12 8.44 6.23
C ILE A 213 -10.53 7.95 6.54
N LYS A 214 -10.82 6.68 6.23
CA LYS A 214 -12.14 6.06 6.47
C LYS A 214 -12.20 5.43 7.87
N ILE A 215 -12.96 6.06 8.76
CA ILE A 215 -13.23 5.53 10.10
C ILE A 215 -14.71 5.14 10.15
N LYS A 216 -15.01 3.87 10.42
CA LYS A 216 -16.39 3.40 10.68
C LYS A 216 -16.76 3.62 12.15
N ALA A 217 -18.06 3.67 12.44
CA ALA A 217 -18.59 3.67 13.79
C ALA A 217 -18.42 2.31 14.50
N PHE A 218 -18.58 2.32 15.82
CA PHE A 218 -18.48 1.17 16.73
C PHE A 218 -17.09 0.52 16.77
N LEU A 219 -16.06 1.26 16.36
CA LEU A 219 -14.67 0.84 16.44
C LEU A 219 -14.07 1.29 17.77
N ASP A 220 -13.41 0.36 18.46
CA ASP A 220 -12.51 0.65 19.57
C ASP A 220 -11.30 1.49 19.11
N ILE A 221 -10.59 2.12 20.06
CA ILE A 221 -9.43 2.97 19.74
C ILE A 221 -8.35 2.24 18.94
N GLU A 222 -8.10 0.94 19.15
CA GLU A 222 -7.04 0.22 18.43
C GLU A 222 -7.43 0.00 16.96
N ARG A 223 -8.69 -0.33 16.68
CA ARG A 223 -9.23 -0.38 15.30
C ARG A 223 -9.18 0.99 14.62
N VAL A 224 -9.52 2.07 15.34
CA VAL A 224 -9.40 3.44 14.80
C VAL A 224 -7.93 3.79 14.51
N ARG A 225 -7.00 3.44 15.41
CA ARG A 225 -5.55 3.61 15.22
C ARG A 225 -5.03 2.84 14.01
N ILE A 226 -5.57 1.64 13.74
CA ILE A 226 -5.26 0.85 12.54
C ILE A 226 -5.79 1.55 11.28
N ALA A 227 -7.05 2.02 11.28
CA ALA A 227 -7.62 2.75 10.15
C ALA A 227 -6.81 4.00 9.80
N ILE A 228 -6.37 4.77 10.80
CA ILE A 228 -5.47 5.93 10.60
C ILE A 228 -4.10 5.46 10.10
N LYS A 229 -3.51 4.40 10.66
CA LYS A 229 -2.18 3.89 10.26
C LYS A 229 -2.12 3.44 8.79
N ASN A 230 -3.21 2.89 8.26
CA ASN A 230 -3.26 2.38 6.89
C ASN A 230 -3.11 3.51 5.86
N GLU A 231 -3.67 4.68 6.14
CA GLU A 231 -3.62 5.86 5.27
C GLU A 231 -2.48 6.83 5.64
N LEU A 232 -2.04 6.81 6.91
CA LEU A 232 -0.91 7.58 7.44
C LEU A 232 0.14 6.66 8.12
N PRO A 233 1.01 5.99 7.34
CA PRO A 233 2.06 5.14 7.91
C PRO A 233 3.08 5.97 8.70
N ASN A 234 3.27 5.66 9.98
CA ASN A 234 4.09 6.40 10.95
C ASN A 234 3.48 7.71 11.50
N TYR A 235 2.15 7.85 11.51
CA TYR A 235 1.46 8.99 12.14
C TYR A 235 1.83 9.19 13.64
N TYR A 236 2.13 8.11 14.37
CA TYR A 236 2.40 8.16 15.80
C TYR A 236 3.61 9.05 16.12
N GLY A 237 3.41 10.09 16.93
CA GLY A 237 4.44 11.09 17.25
C GLY A 237 4.65 12.19 16.21
N ASN A 238 4.02 12.08 15.02
CA ASN A 238 4.13 13.05 13.93
C ASN A 238 2.83 13.85 13.70
N VAL A 239 1.67 13.33 14.12
CA VAL A 239 0.38 14.04 14.07
C VAL A 239 -0.31 14.09 15.44
N SER A 240 -1.03 15.17 15.69
CA SER A 240 -2.01 15.32 16.77
C SER A 240 -3.37 14.81 16.29
N ILE A 241 -4.12 14.15 17.16
CA ILE A 241 -5.48 13.67 16.88
C ILE A 241 -6.43 14.30 17.90
N ILE A 242 -7.43 15.03 17.41
CA ILE A 242 -8.50 15.62 18.20
C ILE A 242 -9.83 15.09 17.66
N VAL A 243 -10.73 14.67 18.55
CA VAL A 243 -12.05 14.17 18.17
C VAL A 243 -13.13 15.08 18.75
N TYR A 244 -14.13 15.42 17.94
CA TYR A 244 -15.32 16.16 18.34
C TYR A 244 -16.56 15.30 18.15
N ARG A 245 -17.55 15.48 19.03
CA ARG A 245 -18.89 14.89 18.92
C ARG A 245 -19.89 16.04 18.94
N GLY A 246 -20.31 16.46 17.75
CA GLY A 246 -20.97 17.76 17.60
C GLY A 246 -20.02 18.89 18.00
N ASN A 247 -20.39 19.69 19.00
CA ASN A 247 -19.58 20.81 19.49
C ASN A 247 -18.61 20.43 20.63
N ASP A 248 -18.77 19.25 21.24
CA ASP A 248 -17.98 18.84 22.41
C ASP A 248 -16.73 18.06 22.00
N GLN A 249 -15.59 18.37 22.60
CA GLN A 249 -14.35 17.62 22.38
C GLN A 249 -14.40 16.30 23.20
N VAL A 250 -14.16 15.18 22.52
CA VAL A 250 -14.09 13.84 23.14
C VAL A 250 -12.63 13.50 23.43
N VAL A 251 -12.38 12.86 24.58
CA VAL A 251 -11.05 12.35 24.93
C VAL A 251 -10.75 11.10 24.09
N PHE A 252 -9.69 11.16 23.28
CA PHE A 252 -9.24 10.04 22.45
C PHE A 252 -8.27 9.13 23.23
N ASP A 253 -8.80 8.39 24.21
CA ASP A 253 -8.05 7.49 25.10
C ASP A 253 -8.49 6.00 24.98
N SER A 254 -8.01 5.14 25.88
CA SER A 254 -8.31 3.69 25.88
C SER A 254 -9.79 3.33 26.07
N LYS A 255 -10.66 4.29 26.39
CA LYS A 255 -12.12 4.12 26.49
C LYS A 255 -12.87 4.70 25.30
N TYR A 256 -12.16 5.27 24.32
CA TYR A 256 -12.78 5.82 23.14
C TYR A 256 -13.39 4.73 22.25
N VAL A 257 -14.64 4.94 21.86
CA VAL A 257 -15.37 4.18 20.84
C VAL A 257 -15.96 5.18 19.85
N SER A 258 -15.76 4.92 18.55
CA SER A 258 -16.25 5.79 17.49
C SER A 258 -17.77 5.75 17.39
N LYS A 259 -18.41 6.93 17.26
CA LYS A 259 -19.83 7.05 16.97
C LYS A 259 -20.05 7.78 15.64
N PRO A 260 -21.12 7.47 14.90
CA PRO A 260 -21.45 8.16 13.65
C PRO A 260 -21.54 9.67 13.85
N GLY A 261 -20.96 10.44 12.93
CA GLY A 261 -20.92 11.89 13.04
C GLY A 261 -19.84 12.46 14.00
N ASP A 262 -19.04 11.62 14.66
CA ASP A 262 -17.81 12.10 15.30
C ASP A 262 -16.86 12.70 14.23
N GLU A 263 -16.31 13.88 14.48
CA GLU A 263 -15.33 14.53 13.59
C GLU A 263 -13.91 14.35 14.13
N PHE A 264 -13.04 13.74 13.34
CA PHE A 264 -11.60 13.68 13.58
C PHE A 264 -10.90 14.84 12.89
N LEU A 265 -10.13 15.60 13.67
CA LEU A 265 -9.12 16.53 13.19
C LEU A 265 -7.75 15.91 13.45
N ILE A 266 -7.02 15.61 12.36
CA ILE A 266 -5.68 15.03 12.42
C ILE A 266 -4.71 16.05 11.81
N GLU A 267 -3.82 16.60 12.62
CA GLU A 267 -2.98 17.78 12.28
C GLU A 267 -1.50 17.47 12.50
N ALA A 268 -0.66 17.79 11.51
CA ALA A 268 0.78 17.57 11.59
C ALA A 268 1.40 18.38 12.75
N ILE A 269 2.20 17.73 13.60
CA ILE A 269 2.81 18.37 14.78
C ILE A 269 3.88 19.37 14.34
N SER A 270 3.97 20.51 15.02
CA SER A 270 5.00 21.51 14.78
C SER A 270 6.41 20.91 14.91
N GLY A 271 7.25 21.10 13.89
CA GLY A 271 8.61 20.54 13.86
C GLY A 271 8.74 19.10 13.37
N ASN A 272 7.64 18.39 13.06
CA ASN A 272 7.74 17.06 12.45
C ASN A 272 8.33 17.12 11.01
N THR A 273 8.99 16.05 10.56
CA THR A 273 9.69 15.97 9.27
C THR A 273 8.90 15.25 8.16
N LEU A 274 7.80 14.55 8.47
CA LEU A 274 7.11 13.66 7.54
C LEU A 274 5.85 14.28 6.91
N TYR A 275 5.10 15.06 7.67
CA TYR A 275 3.77 15.56 7.29
C TYR A 275 3.67 17.08 7.38
N GLU A 276 2.79 17.65 6.57
CA GLU A 276 2.32 19.03 6.72
C GLU A 276 0.79 19.13 6.58
N ASN A 277 0.26 20.28 7.02
CA ASN A 277 -1.18 20.59 7.08
C ASN A 277 -1.98 19.61 7.98
N LYS A 278 -3.28 19.49 7.69
CA LYS A 278 -4.24 18.73 8.48
C LYS A 278 -5.38 18.19 7.63
N VAL A 279 -5.90 17.05 8.06
CA VAL A 279 -7.06 16.39 7.47
C VAL A 279 -8.22 16.41 8.46
N LYS A 280 -9.42 16.59 7.92
CA LYS A 280 -10.67 16.34 8.64
C LYS A 280 -11.34 15.10 8.05
N THR A 281 -11.82 14.21 8.90
CA THR A 281 -12.69 13.11 8.48
C THR A 281 -13.84 12.94 9.47
N THR A 282 -14.99 12.47 8.99
CA THR A 282 -16.17 12.22 9.80
C THR A 282 -16.38 10.71 9.89
N VAL A 283 -16.68 10.21 11.08
CA VAL A 283 -16.98 8.78 11.28
C VAL A 283 -18.22 8.40 10.48
N MET A 284 -18.02 7.46 9.57
CA MET A 284 -19.04 6.89 8.71
C MET A 284 -19.94 5.92 9.51
N PRO A 285 -21.19 5.69 9.06
CA PRO A 285 -22.04 4.63 9.60
C PRO A 285 -21.29 3.29 9.70
N GLY A 286 -21.59 2.55 10.77
CA GLY A 286 -20.92 1.28 11.06
C GLY A 286 -21.48 0.12 10.24
N ASP A 287 -20.68 -0.93 10.07
CA ASP A 287 -21.13 -2.22 9.52
C ASP A 287 -21.13 -3.23 10.66
N LEU A 288 -22.32 -3.72 11.03
CA LEU A 288 -22.46 -4.64 12.16
C LEU A 288 -22.18 -6.11 11.80
N SER A 289 -21.84 -6.42 10.54
CA SER A 289 -21.52 -7.80 10.11
C SER A 289 -20.33 -8.39 10.86
N GLU A 290 -19.36 -7.56 11.29
CA GLU A 290 -18.20 -7.98 12.09
C GLU A 290 -18.58 -8.63 13.42
N PHE A 291 -19.72 -8.24 14.01
CA PHE A 291 -20.19 -8.76 15.30
C PHE A 291 -20.94 -10.10 15.19
N LYS A 292 -21.10 -10.64 13.98
CA LYS A 292 -21.78 -11.93 13.71
C LYS A 292 -23.16 -12.04 14.37
N LEU A 293 -23.93 -10.95 14.30
CA LEU A 293 -25.30 -10.91 14.80
C LEU A 293 -26.15 -11.96 14.07
N SER A 294 -26.92 -12.73 14.82
CA SER A 294 -27.76 -13.80 14.30
C SER A 294 -29.07 -13.81 15.10
N PRO A 295 -30.03 -12.94 14.75
CA PRO A 295 -31.26 -12.78 15.51
C PRO A 295 -32.08 -14.07 15.51
N THR A 296 -32.62 -14.40 16.68
CA THR A 296 -33.35 -15.65 16.95
C THR A 296 -34.80 -15.37 17.30
N ILE A 297 -35.71 -16.16 16.73
CA ILE A 297 -37.11 -16.26 17.20
C ILE A 297 -37.51 -17.73 17.35
N MET A 298 -38.60 -17.96 18.08
CA MET A 298 -39.12 -19.30 18.32
C MET A 298 -40.11 -19.71 17.23
N ALA A 299 -40.12 -20.99 16.86
CA ALA A 299 -41.23 -21.54 16.10
C ALA A 299 -42.53 -21.43 16.92
N GLY A 300 -43.61 -20.97 16.29
CA GLY A 300 -44.88 -20.65 16.97
C GLY A 300 -45.05 -19.18 17.35
N THR A 301 -44.06 -18.29 17.14
CA THR A 301 -44.26 -16.84 17.25
C THR A 301 -45.32 -16.38 16.24
N LYS A 302 -46.28 -15.56 16.70
CA LYS A 302 -47.33 -14.97 15.84
C LYS A 302 -46.73 -13.94 14.89
N LYS A 303 -47.20 -13.94 13.63
CA LYS A 303 -46.73 -13.07 12.54
C LYS A 303 -46.61 -11.58 12.92
N GLN A 304 -47.57 -11.07 13.70
CA GLN A 304 -47.59 -9.68 14.17
C GLN A 304 -46.49 -9.35 15.20
N ASP A 305 -46.07 -10.35 16.00
CA ASP A 305 -45.18 -10.19 17.16
C ASP A 305 -43.70 -10.45 16.79
N VAL A 306 -43.45 -11.13 15.66
CA VAL A 306 -42.11 -11.44 15.10
C VAL A 306 -41.16 -10.25 15.11
N LYS A 307 -41.65 -9.06 14.71
CA LYS A 307 -40.82 -7.86 14.60
C LYS A 307 -40.27 -7.43 15.97
N ALA A 308 -41.11 -7.46 17.00
CA ALA A 308 -40.73 -7.08 18.36
C ALA A 308 -39.77 -8.11 18.99
N GLU A 309 -39.97 -9.41 18.74
CA GLU A 309 -39.05 -10.45 19.21
C GLU A 309 -37.66 -10.34 18.55
N LEU A 310 -37.60 -10.10 17.23
CA LEU A 310 -36.34 -9.87 16.51
C LEU A 310 -35.62 -8.63 17.02
N LEU A 311 -36.34 -7.53 17.26
CA LEU A 311 -35.76 -6.30 17.81
C LEU A 311 -35.14 -6.53 19.19
N LYS A 312 -35.84 -7.26 20.05
CA LYS A 312 -35.34 -7.67 21.37
C LYS A 312 -34.09 -8.55 21.24
N SER A 313 -34.11 -9.58 20.38
CA SER A 313 -32.97 -10.46 20.14
C SER A 313 -31.74 -9.70 19.63
N LEU A 314 -31.91 -8.76 18.69
CA LEU A 314 -30.80 -7.92 18.20
C LEU A 314 -30.22 -7.02 19.30
N ASN A 315 -31.07 -6.30 20.04
CA ASN A 315 -30.60 -5.41 21.10
C ASN A 315 -29.88 -6.18 22.24
N GLU A 316 -30.32 -7.40 22.56
CA GLU A 316 -29.60 -8.28 23.48
C GLU A 316 -28.24 -8.75 22.93
N GLN A 317 -28.12 -8.98 21.63
CA GLN A 317 -26.85 -9.38 20.99
C GLN A 317 -25.87 -8.21 20.86
N LEU A 318 -26.33 -7.02 20.47
CA LEU A 318 -25.54 -5.79 20.46
C LEU A 318 -24.96 -5.48 21.85
N LYS A 319 -25.78 -5.61 22.90
CA LYS A 319 -25.34 -5.46 24.29
C LYS A 319 -24.30 -6.51 24.71
N LYS A 320 -24.42 -7.76 24.23
CA LYS A 320 -23.40 -8.82 24.48
C LYS A 320 -22.10 -8.58 23.72
N ALA A 321 -22.16 -7.89 22.58
CA ALA A 321 -21.02 -7.49 21.76
C ALA A 321 -20.37 -6.16 22.20
N ASP A 322 -20.83 -5.57 23.31
CA ASP A 322 -20.40 -4.26 23.85
C ASP A 322 -20.57 -3.08 22.86
N VAL A 323 -21.58 -3.17 22.00
CA VAL A 323 -21.93 -2.11 21.04
C VAL A 323 -22.95 -1.17 21.68
N ASP A 324 -22.56 0.07 21.94
CA ASP A 324 -23.40 1.13 22.52
C ASP A 324 -24.39 1.71 21.48
N LEU A 325 -25.36 0.87 21.11
CA LEU A 325 -26.38 1.09 20.10
C LEU A 325 -27.70 0.40 20.54
N ILE A 326 -28.82 1.11 20.42
CA ILE A 326 -30.16 0.56 20.62
C ILE A 326 -30.94 0.78 19.33
N LEU A 327 -31.46 -0.32 18.77
CA LEU A 327 -32.35 -0.30 17.61
C LEU A 327 -33.80 -0.10 18.02
N ASN A 328 -34.56 0.57 17.16
CA ASN A 328 -36.01 0.78 17.30
C ASN A 328 -36.78 0.11 16.15
N ASP A 329 -38.11 0.05 16.25
CA ASP A 329 -38.98 -0.49 15.19
C ASP A 329 -38.82 0.20 13.83
N SER A 330 -38.44 1.48 13.80
CA SER A 330 -38.13 2.22 12.56
C SER A 330 -36.92 1.68 11.81
N ASP A 331 -36.01 1.05 12.53
CA ASP A 331 -34.66 0.72 12.06
C ASP A 331 -34.60 -0.67 11.43
N ILE A 332 -35.69 -1.44 11.54
CA ILE A 332 -35.80 -2.81 11.06
C ILE A 332 -36.98 -3.02 10.13
N ASN A 333 -36.71 -3.61 8.98
CA ASN A 333 -37.69 -4.01 7.97
C ASN A 333 -37.61 -5.52 7.74
N ILE A 334 -38.77 -6.17 7.66
CA ILE A 334 -38.89 -7.61 7.46
C ILE A 334 -40.08 -7.90 6.56
N ASP A 335 -39.88 -8.71 5.51
CA ASP A 335 -40.96 -9.14 4.64
C ASP A 335 -41.63 -10.40 5.19
N LEU A 336 -42.82 -10.22 5.76
CA LEU A 336 -43.68 -11.29 6.23
C LEU A 336 -44.88 -11.53 5.30
N THR A 337 -44.89 -10.98 4.08
CA THR A 337 -46.08 -11.00 3.20
C THR A 337 -46.60 -12.42 2.99
N ASN A 338 -45.70 -13.35 2.66
CA ASN A 338 -46.00 -14.76 2.43
C ASN A 338 -45.90 -15.65 3.70
N ALA A 339 -45.74 -15.05 4.89
CA ALA A 339 -45.70 -15.81 6.14
C ALA A 339 -47.11 -16.25 6.57
N PRO A 340 -47.30 -17.50 7.05
CA PRO A 340 -48.50 -17.90 7.79
C PRO A 340 -48.64 -17.10 9.11
N ASP A 341 -49.79 -17.21 9.77
CA ASP A 341 -50.09 -16.49 11.02
C ASP A 341 -49.16 -16.86 12.19
N TYR A 342 -48.52 -18.04 12.12
CA TYR A 342 -47.55 -18.54 13.09
C TYR A 342 -46.30 -19.05 12.37
N ILE A 343 -45.11 -18.64 12.81
CA ILE A 343 -43.85 -19.01 12.16
C ILE A 343 -43.56 -20.51 12.30
N LYS A 344 -43.38 -21.20 11.16
CA LYS A 344 -42.96 -22.62 11.10
C LYS A 344 -41.43 -22.74 11.09
N LYS A 345 -40.86 -23.78 11.73
CA LYS A 345 -39.39 -24.04 11.74
C LYS A 345 -38.77 -24.15 10.34
N THR A 346 -39.52 -24.68 9.38
CA THR A 346 -39.10 -24.86 7.98
C THR A 346 -39.23 -23.61 7.12
N GLN A 347 -39.77 -22.52 7.67
CA GLN A 347 -39.96 -21.28 6.94
C GLN A 347 -38.62 -20.56 6.78
N ALA A 348 -38.18 -20.34 5.54
CA ALA A 348 -37.20 -19.30 5.28
C ALA A 348 -37.88 -17.95 5.57
N LEU A 349 -37.53 -17.32 6.69
CA LEU A 349 -37.91 -15.93 6.91
C LEU A 349 -37.08 -15.07 5.96
N ASN A 350 -37.76 -14.23 5.18
CA ASN A 350 -37.11 -13.30 4.28
C ASN A 350 -36.33 -12.27 5.12
N LYS A 351 -35.02 -12.52 5.27
CA LYS A 351 -33.92 -11.58 5.53
C LYS A 351 -34.30 -10.30 6.27
N LEU A 352 -33.88 -10.19 7.53
CA LEU A 352 -34.08 -9.00 8.33
C LEU A 352 -33.15 -7.88 7.83
N ILE A 353 -33.71 -6.78 7.34
CA ILE A 353 -32.95 -5.61 6.88
C ILE A 353 -32.90 -4.59 8.02
N VAL A 354 -31.70 -4.34 8.54
CA VAL A 354 -31.42 -3.32 9.55
C VAL A 354 -30.85 -2.08 8.86
N LYS A 355 -31.42 -0.90 9.10
CA LYS A 355 -30.96 0.38 8.57
C LYS A 355 -31.43 1.54 9.44
N ASN A 356 -30.49 2.33 9.96
CA ASN A 356 -30.76 3.66 10.52
C ASN A 356 -29.61 4.62 10.16
N GLU A 357 -29.61 5.83 10.72
CA GLU A 357 -28.55 6.83 10.47
C GLU A 357 -27.15 6.39 10.92
N ASN A 358 -27.08 5.40 11.81
CA ASN A 358 -25.85 4.96 12.47
C ASN A 358 -25.22 3.71 11.84
N ILE A 359 -25.94 3.03 10.94
CA ILE A 359 -25.61 1.67 10.45
C ILE A 359 -25.78 1.62 8.91
N GLU A 360 -24.77 1.11 8.21
CA GLU A 360 -24.90 0.75 6.79
C GLU A 360 -25.96 -0.35 6.63
N THR A 361 -26.75 -0.31 5.54
CA THR A 361 -27.88 -1.25 5.35
C THR A 361 -27.39 -2.70 5.47
N LEU A 362 -27.78 -3.39 6.55
CA LEU A 362 -27.32 -4.73 6.86
C LEU A 362 -28.45 -5.74 6.69
N GLU A 363 -28.13 -6.86 6.06
CA GLU A 363 -29.04 -7.97 5.84
C GLU A 363 -28.63 -9.13 6.77
N LEU A 364 -29.57 -9.62 7.59
CA LEU A 364 -29.32 -10.67 8.57
C LEU A 364 -30.21 -11.89 8.33
N ASP A 365 -29.59 -13.06 8.36
CA ASP A 365 -30.30 -14.33 8.41
C ASP A 365 -30.95 -14.51 9.79
N VAL A 366 -32.24 -14.85 9.80
CA VAL A 366 -33.02 -15.10 11.01
C VAL A 366 -32.99 -16.58 11.34
N ASN A 367 -32.54 -16.92 12.55
CA ASN A 367 -32.57 -18.27 13.06
C ASN A 367 -33.92 -18.57 13.73
N ILE A 368 -34.62 -19.60 13.27
CA ILE A 368 -35.86 -20.09 13.89
C ILE A 368 -35.52 -21.33 14.73
N THR A 369 -35.62 -21.20 16.04
CA THR A 369 -35.37 -22.31 16.97
C THR A 369 -36.63 -23.15 17.18
N SER A 370 -36.46 -24.47 17.33
CA SER A 370 -37.53 -25.34 17.82
C SER A 370 -37.71 -25.19 19.33
N PHE A 371 -38.91 -25.50 19.81
CA PHE A 371 -39.03 -26.27 21.04
C PHE A 371 -38.37 -27.63 20.79
N ASP A 372 -37.16 -27.81 21.33
CA ASP A 372 -36.61 -29.16 21.48
C ASP A 372 -37.38 -29.88 22.59
N ASP A 373 -37.40 -31.21 22.54
CA ASP A 373 -38.47 -32.05 23.08
C ASP A 373 -38.85 -31.73 24.54
N TYR A 374 -40.14 -31.44 24.80
CA TYR A 374 -40.65 -31.25 26.16
C TYR A 374 -40.41 -32.51 27.01
N ASN A 375 -39.98 -32.29 28.25
CA ASN A 375 -40.00 -33.36 29.25
C ASN A 375 -41.45 -33.80 29.49
N ALA A 376 -41.69 -35.11 29.56
CA ALA A 376 -42.98 -35.64 29.99
C ALA A 376 -43.30 -35.13 31.40
N PHE A 377 -44.36 -34.31 31.53
CA PHE A 377 -44.78 -33.77 32.81
C PHE A 377 -45.45 -34.87 33.65
N ASN A 378 -44.79 -35.28 34.74
CA ASN A 378 -45.37 -36.24 35.69
C ASN A 378 -46.30 -35.51 36.67
N ILE A 379 -47.46 -35.06 36.17
CA ILE A 379 -48.51 -34.43 37.00
C ILE A 379 -49.29 -35.53 37.73
N LYS A 380 -49.27 -35.52 39.06
CA LYS A 380 -50.03 -36.46 39.90
C LYS A 380 -51.42 -35.96 40.23
N ILE A 381 -52.41 -36.82 39.96
CA ILE A 381 -53.78 -36.92 40.50
C ILE A 381 -54.42 -35.62 40.99
N GLY A 382 -55.41 -35.15 40.21
CA GLY A 382 -56.36 -34.10 40.57
C GLY A 382 -57.56 -34.13 39.60
N SER A 383 -58.52 -33.23 39.77
CA SER A 383 -59.60 -33.05 38.79
C SER A 383 -59.06 -32.54 37.45
N TYR A 384 -59.80 -32.74 36.35
CA TYR A 384 -59.45 -32.25 35.00
C TYR A 384 -59.02 -30.78 35.01
N LYS A 385 -59.73 -29.95 35.80
CA LYS A 385 -59.39 -28.53 35.94
C LYS A 385 -58.06 -28.30 36.67
N GLU A 386 -57.81 -28.99 37.79
CA GLU A 386 -56.57 -28.83 38.57
C GLU A 386 -55.34 -29.30 37.78
N VAL A 387 -55.48 -30.36 36.99
CA VAL A 387 -54.43 -30.85 36.08
C VAL A 387 -54.14 -29.81 35.00
N LEU A 388 -55.17 -29.22 34.37
CA LEU A 388 -54.99 -28.14 33.40
C LEU A 388 -54.45 -26.85 34.02
N ASP A 389 -54.88 -26.46 35.23
CA ASP A 389 -54.38 -25.27 35.91
C ASP A 389 -52.88 -25.44 36.24
N ALA A 390 -52.47 -26.61 36.75
CA ALA A 390 -51.07 -26.95 37.00
C ALA A 390 -50.23 -26.97 35.72
N ALA A 391 -50.73 -27.60 34.65
CA ALA A 391 -50.08 -27.61 33.35
C ALA A 391 -49.98 -26.19 32.74
N ASN A 392 -51.01 -25.36 32.86
CA ASN A 392 -50.99 -23.96 32.37
C ASN A 392 -49.97 -23.11 33.15
N VAL A 393 -49.81 -23.33 34.45
CA VAL A 393 -48.79 -22.63 35.27
C VAL A 393 -47.38 -23.04 34.87
N GLN A 394 -47.12 -24.34 34.66
CA GLN A 394 -45.81 -24.81 34.20
C GLN A 394 -45.52 -24.34 32.77
N LEU A 395 -46.49 -24.50 31.85
CA LEU A 395 -46.42 -24.02 30.48
C LEU A 395 -46.17 -22.51 30.41
N LYS A 396 -46.80 -21.68 31.26
CA LYS A 396 -46.56 -20.23 31.30
C LYS A 396 -45.21 -19.81 31.88
N ASN A 397 -44.52 -20.69 32.62
CA ASN A 397 -43.14 -20.42 33.05
C ASN A 397 -42.13 -20.65 31.90
N GLU A 398 -42.43 -21.56 30.98
CA GLU A 398 -41.57 -21.90 29.84
C GLU A 398 -41.99 -21.13 28.55
N VAL A 399 -43.28 -20.85 28.40
CA VAL A 399 -43.93 -20.17 27.26
C VAL A 399 -45.04 -19.22 27.75
N PRO A 400 -44.71 -18.01 28.21
CA PRO A 400 -45.65 -17.11 28.88
C PRO A 400 -46.87 -16.67 28.06
N PHE A 401 -46.83 -16.85 26.73
CA PHE A 401 -47.83 -16.37 25.78
C PHE A 401 -48.86 -17.43 25.33
N LEU A 402 -48.68 -18.71 25.70
CA LEU A 402 -49.64 -19.77 25.41
C LEU A 402 -50.64 -19.92 26.57
N ASP A 403 -51.91 -20.17 26.24
CA ASP A 403 -52.96 -20.45 27.22
C ASP A 403 -53.59 -21.82 26.94
N ILE A 404 -53.36 -22.78 27.85
CA ILE A 404 -53.78 -24.18 27.67
C ILE A 404 -55.28 -24.33 27.39
N TYR A 405 -56.08 -23.36 27.85
CA TYR A 405 -57.54 -23.32 27.71
C TYR A 405 -58.05 -22.74 26.38
N LYS A 406 -57.15 -22.24 25.52
CA LYS A 406 -57.51 -21.58 24.24
C LYS A 406 -56.77 -22.16 23.06
N ASP A 407 -55.50 -22.52 23.25
CA ASP A 407 -54.56 -22.78 22.15
C ASP A 407 -54.29 -24.28 21.94
N PHE A 408 -54.93 -25.17 22.73
CA PHE A 408 -54.72 -26.62 22.73
C PHE A 408 -56.03 -27.39 22.71
N ASP A 409 -56.05 -28.49 21.95
CA ASP A 409 -57.00 -29.58 22.13
C ASP A 409 -56.36 -30.67 23.03
N VAL A 410 -57.14 -31.22 23.95
CA VAL A 410 -56.70 -32.28 24.88
C VAL A 410 -57.26 -33.62 24.42
N PHE A 411 -56.38 -34.61 24.25
CA PHE A 411 -56.75 -35.96 23.84
C PHE A 411 -56.34 -36.98 24.90
N ARG A 412 -57.09 -38.09 25.00
CA ARG A 412 -56.65 -39.32 25.66
C ARG A 412 -56.22 -40.35 24.63
N GLU A 413 -55.18 -41.11 24.94
CA GLU A 413 -54.80 -42.26 24.12
C GLU A 413 -55.58 -43.50 24.58
N VAL A 414 -56.24 -44.20 23.65
CA VAL A 414 -56.99 -45.43 23.93
C VAL A 414 -56.69 -46.52 22.90
N SER A 415 -56.60 -47.76 23.36
CA SER A 415 -56.47 -48.92 22.48
C SER A 415 -57.85 -49.38 21.99
N LYS A 416 -58.04 -49.38 20.67
CA LYS A 416 -59.22 -49.93 20.00
C LYS A 416 -58.78 -50.89 18.89
N ASN A 417 -59.27 -52.13 18.91
CA ASN A 417 -58.98 -53.14 17.89
C ASN A 417 -57.46 -53.34 17.63
N ASN A 418 -56.66 -53.35 18.71
CA ASN A 418 -55.18 -53.39 18.68
C ASN A 418 -54.50 -52.22 17.93
N GLN A 419 -55.17 -51.08 17.79
CA GLN A 419 -54.61 -49.82 17.31
C GLN A 419 -54.76 -48.74 18.39
N LEU A 420 -53.73 -47.91 18.55
CA LEU A 420 -53.77 -46.73 19.41
C LEU A 420 -54.47 -45.60 18.66
N VAL A 421 -55.49 -45.00 19.29
CA VAL A 421 -56.30 -43.92 18.73
C VAL A 421 -56.39 -42.80 19.76
N LEU A 422 -56.28 -41.54 19.30
CA LEU A 422 -56.51 -40.36 20.12
C LEU A 422 -58.00 -40.01 20.12
N GLU A 423 -58.60 -39.88 21.31
CA GLU A 423 -59.97 -39.39 21.50
C GLU A 423 -59.95 -38.04 22.22
N PRO A 424 -60.80 -37.07 21.85
CA PRO A 424 -60.95 -35.83 22.60
C PRO A 424 -61.34 -36.13 24.06
N LEU A 425 -60.64 -35.55 25.02
CA LEU A 425 -60.93 -35.66 26.45
C LEU A 425 -61.92 -34.55 26.84
N LEU A 426 -63.09 -34.91 27.38
CA LEU A 426 -64.13 -33.94 27.69
C LEU A 426 -63.96 -33.35 29.11
N PRO A 427 -64.36 -32.09 29.36
CA PRO A 427 -64.24 -31.45 30.68
C PRO A 427 -65.02 -32.13 31.82
N THR A 428 -65.91 -33.07 31.48
CA THR A 428 -66.71 -33.89 32.41
C THR A 428 -66.05 -35.21 32.79
N ASP A 429 -64.97 -35.60 32.12
CA ASP A 429 -64.31 -36.89 32.33
C ASP A 429 -63.44 -36.82 33.59
N THR A 430 -63.73 -37.67 34.57
CA THR A 430 -62.93 -37.79 35.80
C THR A 430 -61.61 -38.52 35.50
N LEU A 431 -60.49 -37.79 35.56
CA LEU A 431 -59.12 -38.30 35.41
C LEU A 431 -58.63 -39.16 36.61
N GLU A 432 -59.53 -39.76 37.39
CA GLU A 432 -59.22 -40.46 38.66
C GLU A 432 -58.34 -41.72 38.52
N LEU A 433 -58.00 -42.13 37.29
CA LEU A 433 -57.23 -43.33 36.97
C LEU A 433 -55.96 -43.05 36.13
N ALA A 434 -55.52 -41.79 36.03
CA ALA A 434 -54.32 -41.42 35.26
C ALA A 434 -53.10 -41.19 36.18
N ASP A 435 -52.09 -42.08 36.12
CA ASP A 435 -50.84 -41.88 36.87
C ASP A 435 -49.89 -40.84 36.23
N THR A 436 -50.12 -40.43 34.97
CA THR A 436 -49.29 -39.43 34.26
C THR A 436 -50.08 -38.60 33.21
N LEU A 437 -49.72 -37.33 32.97
CA LEU A 437 -50.22 -36.52 31.85
C LEU A 437 -49.08 -35.97 30.99
N GLN A 438 -48.75 -36.62 29.87
CA GLN A 438 -47.59 -36.25 29.06
C GLN A 438 -47.92 -35.17 28.00
N LEU A 439 -47.33 -33.98 28.13
CA LEU A 439 -47.35 -32.99 27.05
C LEU A 439 -46.45 -33.45 25.90
N LEU A 440 -47.04 -34.19 24.97
CA LEU A 440 -46.36 -34.68 23.77
C LEU A 440 -46.43 -33.65 22.63
N GLY A 441 -45.45 -32.74 22.59
CA GLY A 441 -45.18 -31.91 21.42
C GLY A 441 -44.66 -32.74 20.23
N LYS A 442 -45.54 -33.54 19.60
CA LYS A 442 -45.10 -34.52 18.58
C LYS A 442 -44.97 -33.88 17.20
N ARG A 443 -43.88 -34.20 16.52
CA ARG A 443 -43.50 -33.75 15.16
C ARG A 443 -44.39 -34.32 14.02
N ASN A 444 -45.69 -34.46 14.20
CA ASN A 444 -46.54 -35.05 13.15
C ASN A 444 -46.85 -33.97 12.08
N SER A 445 -46.26 -34.11 10.89
CA SER A 445 -46.36 -33.14 9.78
C SER A 445 -47.80 -32.77 9.45
N ASP A 446 -48.68 -33.77 9.50
CA ASP A 446 -50.02 -33.70 8.92
C ASP A 446 -50.96 -32.77 9.70
N TYR A 447 -50.70 -32.53 10.99
CA TYR A 447 -51.47 -31.59 11.82
C TYR A 447 -50.90 -30.16 11.81
N VAL A 448 -49.63 -29.98 11.44
CA VAL A 448 -48.98 -28.65 11.33
C VAL A 448 -49.53 -27.86 10.12
N ASP A 449 -50.17 -28.54 9.17
CA ASP A 449 -50.80 -27.91 8.00
C ASP A 449 -52.24 -27.41 8.26
N GLU A 450 -52.87 -27.77 9.38
CA GLU A 450 -54.13 -27.17 9.84
C GLU A 450 -53.94 -25.90 10.70
N GLY A 451 -52.69 -25.46 10.91
CA GLY A 451 -52.39 -24.20 11.63
C GLY A 451 -52.46 -24.27 13.15
N LYS A 452 -52.68 -25.46 13.74
CA LYS A 452 -52.58 -25.70 15.19
C LYS A 452 -51.17 -26.17 15.54
N ALA A 453 -50.52 -25.50 16.50
CA ALA A 453 -49.08 -25.69 16.74
C ALA A 453 -48.74 -26.82 17.72
N LEU A 454 -49.62 -27.15 18.67
CA LEU A 454 -49.36 -28.06 19.79
C LEU A 454 -50.65 -28.79 20.23
N TYR A 455 -50.51 -29.95 20.87
CA TYR A 455 -51.60 -30.70 21.50
C TYR A 455 -51.12 -31.46 22.75
N LEU A 456 -52.07 -31.82 23.63
CA LEU A 456 -51.82 -32.55 24.88
C LEU A 456 -52.34 -33.98 24.79
N ILE A 457 -51.56 -34.96 25.27
CA ILE A 457 -51.98 -36.36 25.35
C ILE A 457 -51.98 -36.81 26.81
N ALA A 458 -53.18 -37.04 27.36
CA ALA A 458 -53.33 -37.83 28.56
C ALA A 458 -53.03 -39.30 28.24
N ILE A 459 -51.89 -39.79 28.74
CA ILE A 459 -51.55 -41.22 28.67
C ILE A 459 -52.13 -41.90 29.91
N LEU A 460 -53.14 -42.72 29.70
CA LEU A 460 -53.75 -43.53 30.74
C LEU A 460 -53.01 -44.87 30.82
N ASP A 461 -52.05 -45.00 31.72
CA ASP A 461 -51.52 -46.31 32.12
C ASP A 461 -52.64 -47.08 32.86
N TYR A 462 -52.82 -48.36 32.50
CA TYR A 462 -53.89 -49.26 32.99
C TYR A 462 -53.32 -50.46 33.76
#